data_AF-A0A1A3FTZ1-F1
#
_entry.id   AF-A0A1A3FTZ1-F1
#
_cell.length_a   1.000
_cell.length_b   1.000
_cell.length_c   1.000
_cell.angle_alpha   90.00
_cell.angle_beta   90.00
_cell.angle_gamma   90.00
#
_symmetry.space_group_name_H-M   'P 1'
#
loop_
_entity.id
_entity.type
_entity.pdbx_description
1 polymer ?
#
loop_
_entity_poly.entity_id
_entity_poly.type
_entity_poly.pdbx_seq_one_letter_code
_entity_poly.pdbx_strand_id
1 'polypeptide(L)'
;MTQRRVEPPLDGYTVIDLSTGIAGAYCTKLLADGGAHVVKVECPQGDSLRAWSASGATIPAGGDGALFSFLAGAKHSVVADPAADDDVELVNRLLAAADAVVWSAGSEVVEHPNFSPRAIHAGHPHLTVTAITPFGLEGPWRDRAATEFTLQAWSGGIVGLGRGEQERPPVFVGGQVGEYLAGVYASVSTLASRWRRIDGGAGELLDLSMLETQILCLTYYPVSYFEVLGRPWRDMRRPTIPGVAQAKDGLVDLGCGTAQQWFDLCAMVGRPEWIDEESPLSITEQANIHAEEIFAWLADTPVDEIRELASAFRIPNAPVANGANVTSFDQFVARDSFVCNPRDGFQQPSHPYRMRPAQLCQPQPAPRLGEHTERYRTAHLPARPAPSGVAKPLPLSGIRVLDMTTFWAGPCCTHALALLGAEVIHVESTRRPDGTRMIAGIPITEDRWWEKSPIFEALNTNKKGLTLDLQSPRGRELLRELIATSDVLVENFTPRVLDQIGLDFPTAQSIRPDIVMVRMPGFGLEGPWRDNPAFAYVIESASGVSWLTGYPDRTPYDPYSIGDPNAGVHALNAILLALEHRRRTGEGVFVEAAMVDAAL
;
A
#
# COMPACT_ATOMS: atom_id res chain seq x y z
N MET A 1 37.54 6.70 -11.83
CA MET A 1 36.40 5.75 -11.78
C MET A 1 35.14 6.56 -11.99
N THR A 2 34.63 6.61 -13.22
CA THR A 2 33.31 7.18 -13.53
C THR A 2 32.27 6.40 -12.73
N GLN A 3 31.55 7.06 -11.83
CA GLN A 3 30.41 6.45 -11.13
C GLN A 3 29.45 5.92 -12.20
N ARG A 4 29.30 4.59 -12.28
CA ARG A 4 28.34 3.96 -13.17
C ARG A 4 26.97 4.47 -12.73
N ARG A 5 26.30 5.28 -13.56
CA ARG A 5 24.97 5.81 -13.25
C ARG A 5 24.03 4.60 -13.13
N VAL A 6 23.51 4.36 -11.93
CA VAL A 6 22.53 3.29 -11.71
C VAL A 6 21.26 3.70 -12.44
N GLU A 7 20.91 2.98 -13.50
CA GLU A 7 19.67 3.22 -14.23
C GLU A 7 18.48 2.81 -13.35
N PRO A 8 17.43 3.65 -13.26
CA PRO A 8 16.20 3.28 -12.58
C PRO A 8 15.58 1.99 -13.14
N PRO A 9 14.84 1.21 -12.34
CA PRO A 9 14.28 -0.07 -12.77
C PRO A 9 13.52 -0.03 -14.11
N LEU A 10 12.75 1.02 -14.35
CA LEU A 10 11.87 1.16 -15.52
C LEU A 10 12.46 2.05 -16.63
N ASP A 11 13.75 2.37 -16.59
CA ASP A 11 14.38 3.10 -17.68
C ASP A 11 14.15 2.40 -19.04
N GLY A 12 13.73 3.18 -20.05
CA GLY A 12 13.31 2.71 -21.36
C GLY A 12 11.84 2.25 -21.49
N TYR A 13 11.07 2.22 -20.40
CA TYR A 13 9.65 1.88 -20.39
C TYR A 13 8.79 3.14 -20.59
N THR A 14 7.95 3.17 -21.62
CA THR A 14 7.10 4.32 -21.95
C THR A 14 5.65 4.06 -21.58
N VAL A 15 5.04 5.00 -20.85
CA VAL A 15 3.66 4.91 -20.38
C VAL A 15 2.87 6.13 -20.85
N ILE A 16 1.72 5.90 -21.49
CA ILE A 16 0.76 6.97 -21.77
C ILE A 16 -0.23 7.03 -20.61
N ASP A 17 -0.40 8.22 -20.04
CA ASP A 17 -1.40 8.49 -19.01
C ASP A 17 -2.59 9.21 -19.66
N LEU A 18 -3.63 8.44 -19.98
CA LEU A 18 -4.94 8.95 -20.42
C LEU A 18 -5.91 9.09 -19.24
N SER A 19 -5.46 8.82 -18.02
CA SER A 19 -6.31 8.79 -16.84
C SER A 19 -6.53 10.18 -16.26
N THR A 20 -7.64 10.31 -15.54
CA THR A 20 -7.96 11.43 -14.67
C THR A 20 -8.17 10.94 -13.23
N GLY A 21 -8.11 11.88 -12.28
CA GLY A 21 -8.34 11.57 -10.86
C GLY A 21 -7.11 10.97 -10.17
N ILE A 22 -7.29 10.60 -8.90
CA ILE A 22 -6.19 10.23 -8.01
C ILE A 22 -5.64 8.85 -8.36
N ALA A 23 -6.50 7.84 -8.57
CA ALA A 23 -6.04 6.47 -8.81
C ALA A 23 -5.08 6.35 -10.01
N GLY A 24 -5.47 6.89 -11.16
CA GLY A 24 -4.63 6.84 -12.36
C GLY A 24 -3.37 7.71 -12.25
N ALA A 25 -3.48 8.90 -11.65
CA ALA A 25 -2.34 9.77 -11.44
C ALA A 25 -1.32 9.19 -10.45
N TYR A 26 -1.78 8.48 -9.40
CA TYR A 26 -0.92 7.79 -8.43
C TYR A 26 -0.26 6.55 -9.02
N CYS A 27 -1.00 5.75 -9.80
CA CYS A 27 -0.44 4.63 -10.57
C CYS A 27 0.76 5.09 -11.42
N THR A 28 0.55 6.12 -12.23
CA THR A 28 1.57 6.63 -13.14
C THR A 28 2.67 7.40 -12.43
N LYS A 29 2.42 7.96 -11.23
CA LYS A 29 3.47 8.49 -10.36
C LYS A 29 4.44 7.38 -9.92
N LEU A 30 3.93 6.25 -9.42
CA LEU A 30 4.77 5.13 -8.98
C LEU A 30 5.62 4.56 -10.14
N LEU A 31 5.06 4.53 -11.35
CA LEU A 31 5.80 4.14 -12.55
C LEU A 31 6.88 5.19 -12.91
N ALA A 32 6.60 6.49 -12.81
CA ALA A 32 7.58 7.54 -13.06
C ALA A 32 8.71 7.54 -12.01
N ASP A 33 8.38 7.34 -10.74
CA ASP A 33 9.34 7.16 -9.64
C ASP A 33 10.24 5.94 -9.90
N GLY A 34 9.69 4.85 -10.46
CA GLY A 34 10.45 3.70 -10.93
C GLY A 34 11.32 3.98 -12.18
N GLY A 35 11.18 5.15 -12.79
CA GLY A 35 11.95 5.61 -13.96
C GLY A 35 11.28 5.44 -15.32
N ALA A 36 9.98 5.13 -15.35
CA ALA A 36 9.25 5.07 -16.60
C ALA A 36 9.12 6.48 -17.22
N HIS A 37 9.14 6.53 -18.55
CA HIS A 37 8.86 7.74 -19.30
C HIS A 37 7.34 7.92 -19.44
N VAL A 38 6.76 8.79 -18.62
CA VAL A 38 5.30 8.98 -18.55
C VAL A 38 4.86 10.22 -19.33
N VAL A 39 3.92 10.04 -20.25
CA VAL A 39 3.30 11.12 -21.04
C VAL A 39 1.83 11.23 -20.68
N LYS A 40 1.49 12.28 -19.94
CA LYS A 40 0.10 12.63 -19.64
C LYS A 40 -0.52 13.35 -20.82
N VAL A 41 -1.59 12.76 -21.36
CA VAL A 41 -2.40 13.39 -22.41
C VAL A 41 -3.60 14.03 -21.74
N GLU A 42 -3.78 15.32 -22.01
CA GLU A 42 -4.82 16.14 -21.40
C GLU A 42 -5.66 16.80 -22.49
N CYS A 43 -6.93 17.05 -22.20
CA CYS A 43 -7.75 17.92 -23.05
C CYS A 43 -7.26 19.38 -22.92
N PRO A 44 -7.70 20.32 -23.79
CA PRO A 44 -7.30 21.73 -23.73
C PRO A 44 -7.59 22.41 -22.39
N GLN A 45 -8.56 21.91 -21.62
CA GLN A 45 -8.91 22.41 -20.29
C GLN A 45 -7.96 21.90 -19.20
N GLY A 46 -7.16 20.86 -19.47
CA GLY A 46 -6.26 20.21 -18.53
C GLY A 46 -6.95 19.20 -17.61
N ASP A 47 -6.14 18.45 -16.85
CA ASP A 47 -6.66 17.55 -15.83
C ASP A 47 -7.43 18.32 -14.74
N SER A 48 -8.58 17.78 -14.34
CA SER A 48 -9.41 18.29 -13.24
C SER A 48 -8.64 18.56 -11.94
N LEU A 49 -7.59 17.78 -11.63
CA LEU A 49 -6.77 17.95 -10.44
C LEU A 49 -5.94 19.23 -10.45
N ARG A 50 -5.68 19.84 -11.62
CA ARG A 50 -4.99 21.14 -11.72
C ARG A 50 -5.75 22.24 -10.99
N ALA A 51 -7.07 22.16 -10.96
CA ALA A 51 -7.94 23.12 -10.29
C ALA A 51 -8.51 22.62 -8.95
N TRP A 52 -8.08 21.44 -8.48
CA TRP A 52 -8.61 20.83 -7.27
C TRP A 52 -7.82 21.21 -6.01
N SER A 53 -8.53 21.41 -4.89
CA SER A 53 -7.95 21.74 -3.60
C SER A 53 -8.75 21.11 -2.46
N ALA A 54 -8.11 20.23 -1.68
CA ALA A 54 -8.72 19.59 -0.52
C ALA A 54 -9.16 20.59 0.56
N SER A 55 -8.37 21.64 0.78
CA SER A 55 -8.59 22.65 1.82
C SER A 55 -9.45 23.83 1.34
N GLY A 56 -9.84 23.85 0.06
CA GLY A 56 -10.46 25.01 -0.57
C GLY A 56 -9.50 26.19 -0.77
N ALA A 57 -8.19 25.98 -0.62
CA ALA A 57 -7.18 26.99 -0.93
C ALA A 57 -7.32 27.48 -2.39
N THR A 58 -7.21 28.81 -2.57
CA THR A 58 -7.31 29.44 -3.90
C THR A 58 -6.08 29.09 -4.74
N ILE A 59 -6.32 28.57 -5.94
CA ILE A 59 -5.27 28.27 -6.91
C ILE A 59 -5.12 29.50 -7.82
N PRO A 60 -3.92 30.11 -7.91
CA PRO A 60 -3.69 31.25 -8.80
C PRO A 60 -4.00 30.93 -10.26
N ALA A 61 -4.40 31.93 -11.05
CA ALA A 61 -4.63 31.75 -12.48
C ALA A 61 -3.36 31.24 -13.18
N GLY A 62 -3.47 30.11 -13.88
CA GLY A 62 -2.34 29.43 -14.52
C GLY A 62 -1.40 28.68 -13.57
N GLY A 63 -1.76 28.56 -12.29
CA GLY A 63 -1.14 27.66 -11.32
C GLY A 63 -1.85 26.31 -11.28
N ASP A 64 -1.19 25.34 -10.65
CA ASP A 64 -1.72 23.98 -10.44
C ASP A 64 -1.98 23.74 -8.95
N GLY A 65 -2.99 22.93 -8.63
CA GLY A 65 -3.26 22.47 -7.27
C GLY A 65 -2.14 21.59 -6.74
N ALA A 66 -1.86 21.67 -5.43
CA ALA A 66 -0.75 20.95 -4.80
C ALA A 66 -0.80 19.43 -5.03
N LEU A 67 -2.00 18.84 -5.07
CA LEU A 67 -2.16 17.41 -5.34
C LEU A 67 -1.76 17.06 -6.79
N PHE A 68 -2.11 17.90 -7.77
CA PHE A 68 -1.64 17.71 -9.14
C PHE A 68 -0.12 17.85 -9.21
N SER A 69 0.46 18.88 -8.59
CA SER A 69 1.91 19.10 -8.56
C SER A 69 2.69 17.94 -7.93
N PHE A 70 2.10 17.25 -6.95
CA PHE A 70 2.65 16.03 -6.36
C PHE A 70 2.50 14.82 -7.29
N LEU A 71 1.30 14.53 -7.79
CA LEU A 71 0.99 13.32 -8.56
C LEU A 71 1.51 13.35 -9.99
N ALA A 72 1.67 14.52 -10.59
CA ALA A 72 2.13 14.68 -11.97
C ALA A 72 3.64 14.94 -12.09
N GLY A 73 4.38 14.90 -10.96
CA GLY A 73 5.83 15.06 -10.94
C GLY A 73 6.55 14.12 -11.91
N ALA A 74 7.61 14.63 -12.56
CA ALA A 74 8.42 13.92 -13.55
C ALA A 74 7.73 13.52 -14.88
N LYS A 75 6.44 13.79 -15.05
CA LYS A 75 5.71 13.48 -16.29
C LYS A 75 5.95 14.53 -17.37
N HIS A 76 5.72 14.15 -18.61
CA HIS A 76 5.46 15.09 -19.69
C HIS A 76 3.95 15.36 -19.83
N SER A 77 3.58 16.55 -20.30
CA SER A 77 2.19 16.93 -20.61
C SER A 77 2.04 17.24 -22.09
N VAL A 78 1.07 16.59 -22.73
CA VAL A 78 0.66 16.78 -24.13
C VAL A 78 -0.82 17.12 -24.14
N VAL A 79 -1.19 18.20 -24.82
CA VAL A 79 -2.59 18.55 -25.05
C VAL A 79 -3.07 17.94 -26.36
N ALA A 80 -4.23 17.29 -26.32
CA ALA A 80 -4.94 16.76 -27.48
C ALA A 80 -6.43 17.13 -27.40
N ASP A 81 -6.93 17.78 -28.45
CA ASP A 81 -8.36 18.01 -28.67
C ASP A 81 -8.95 16.86 -29.49
N PRO A 82 -9.86 16.03 -28.93
CA PRO A 82 -10.45 14.91 -29.65
C PRO A 82 -11.34 15.34 -30.83
N ALA A 83 -11.67 16.63 -30.99
CA ALA A 83 -12.36 17.16 -32.14
C ALA A 83 -11.44 17.43 -33.35
N ALA A 84 -10.11 17.43 -33.15
CA ALA A 84 -9.13 17.65 -34.20
C ALA A 84 -8.49 16.32 -34.65
N ASP A 85 -8.61 16.00 -35.95
CA ASP A 85 -8.09 14.75 -36.53
C ASP A 85 -6.57 14.58 -36.28
N ASP A 86 -5.80 15.66 -36.38
CA ASP A 86 -4.35 15.65 -36.13
C ASP A 86 -4.00 15.27 -34.68
N ASP A 87 -4.86 15.62 -33.72
CA ASP A 87 -4.68 15.30 -32.31
C ASP A 87 -5.09 13.86 -32.01
N VAL A 88 -6.15 13.36 -32.65
CA VAL A 88 -6.50 11.93 -32.64
C VAL A 88 -5.35 11.10 -33.24
N GLU A 89 -4.73 11.55 -34.33
CA GLU A 89 -3.55 10.88 -34.89
C GLU A 89 -2.36 10.94 -33.93
N LEU A 90 -2.11 12.08 -33.28
CA LEU A 90 -1.05 12.23 -32.28
C LEU A 90 -1.21 11.22 -31.14
N VAL A 91 -2.41 11.09 -30.57
CA VAL A 91 -2.67 10.12 -29.48
C VAL A 91 -2.45 8.69 -29.98
N ASN A 92 -2.90 8.33 -31.18
CA ASN A 92 -2.62 7.02 -31.77
C ASN A 92 -1.12 6.75 -31.96
N ARG A 93 -0.33 7.74 -32.38
CA ARG A 93 1.14 7.60 -32.50
C ARG A 93 1.80 7.42 -31.14
N LEU A 94 1.34 8.12 -30.11
CA LEU A 94 1.80 7.96 -28.73
C LEU A 94 1.51 6.53 -28.23
N LEU A 95 0.28 6.04 -28.40
CA LEU A 95 -0.12 4.68 -28.03
C LEU A 95 0.69 3.62 -28.77
N ALA A 96 0.92 3.82 -30.08
CA ALA A 96 1.69 2.87 -30.89
C ALA A 96 3.16 2.76 -30.47
N ALA A 97 3.75 3.80 -29.88
CA ALA A 97 5.14 3.83 -29.45
C ALA A 97 5.34 3.43 -27.97
N ALA A 98 4.25 3.30 -27.21
CA ALA A 98 4.28 3.04 -25.78
C ALA A 98 4.33 1.55 -25.43
N ASP A 99 4.69 1.26 -24.19
CA ASP A 99 4.67 -0.09 -23.63
C ASP A 99 3.42 -0.36 -22.79
N ALA A 100 2.87 0.68 -22.18
CA ALA A 100 1.60 0.64 -21.48
C ALA A 100 0.81 1.95 -21.59
N VAL A 101 -0.48 1.87 -21.32
CA VAL A 101 -1.38 3.00 -21.12
C VAL A 101 -2.19 2.80 -19.86
N VAL A 102 -2.31 3.86 -19.07
CA VAL A 102 -3.23 3.93 -17.93
C VAL A 102 -4.43 4.77 -18.34
N TRP A 103 -5.62 4.23 -18.15
CA TRP A 103 -6.88 4.77 -18.65
C TRP A 103 -7.90 4.85 -17.52
N SER A 104 -8.63 5.96 -17.43
CA SER A 104 -9.86 6.08 -16.66
C SER A 104 -10.81 7.02 -17.40
N ALA A 105 -12.11 6.90 -17.16
CA ALA A 105 -13.11 7.82 -17.71
C ALA A 105 -12.94 9.24 -17.15
N GLY A 106 -13.59 10.24 -17.77
CA GLY A 106 -13.66 11.60 -17.23
C GLY A 106 -12.84 12.65 -17.99
N SER A 107 -12.27 12.32 -19.14
CA SER A 107 -11.66 13.26 -20.09
C SER A 107 -12.30 13.14 -21.46
N GLU A 108 -12.49 14.25 -22.17
CA GLU A 108 -13.04 14.26 -23.53
C GLU A 108 -12.21 13.39 -24.49
N VAL A 109 -10.90 13.26 -24.25
CA VAL A 109 -10.01 12.42 -25.07
C VAL A 109 -10.47 10.97 -25.05
N VAL A 110 -10.78 10.40 -23.88
CA VAL A 110 -11.12 8.98 -23.76
C VAL A 110 -12.56 8.65 -24.14
N GLU A 111 -13.43 9.67 -24.23
CA GLU A 111 -14.79 9.53 -24.76
C GLU A 111 -14.80 9.37 -26.29
N HIS A 112 -13.69 9.69 -26.96
CA HIS A 112 -13.54 9.42 -28.38
C HIS A 112 -13.61 7.90 -28.64
N PRO A 113 -14.39 7.40 -29.62
CA PRO A 113 -14.63 5.96 -29.82
C PRO A 113 -13.36 5.11 -30.00
N ASN A 114 -12.32 5.70 -30.60
CA ASN A 114 -11.02 5.03 -30.81
C ASN A 114 -10.22 4.82 -29.51
N PHE A 115 -10.57 5.53 -28.43
CA PHE A 115 -9.79 5.55 -27.19
C PHE A 115 -10.52 4.90 -26.01
N SER A 116 -11.55 4.08 -26.27
CA SER A 116 -12.04 3.12 -25.27
C SER A 116 -10.98 2.05 -24.99
N PRO A 117 -10.94 1.44 -23.78
CA PRO A 117 -9.92 0.44 -23.43
C PRO A 117 -9.85 -0.73 -24.41
N ARG A 118 -11.00 -1.20 -24.89
CA ARG A 118 -11.08 -2.28 -25.87
C ARG A 118 -10.60 -1.85 -27.25
N ALA A 119 -10.95 -0.64 -27.70
CA ALA A 119 -10.49 -0.12 -28.99
C ALA A 119 -8.96 0.07 -28.99
N ILE A 120 -8.41 0.62 -27.91
CA ILE A 120 -6.96 0.76 -27.73
C ILE A 120 -6.28 -0.61 -27.77
N HIS A 121 -6.76 -1.58 -26.99
CA HIS A 121 -6.16 -2.91 -26.93
C HIS A 121 -6.22 -3.63 -28.29
N ALA A 122 -7.33 -3.49 -29.03
CA ALA A 122 -7.48 -4.06 -30.36
C ALA A 122 -6.58 -3.37 -31.41
N GLY A 123 -6.43 -2.04 -31.32
CA GLY A 123 -5.60 -1.25 -32.23
C GLY A 123 -4.10 -1.39 -31.98
N HIS A 124 -3.70 -1.70 -30.74
CA HIS A 124 -2.31 -1.83 -30.32
C HIS A 124 -2.06 -3.16 -29.59
N PRO A 125 -1.96 -4.30 -30.29
CA PRO A 125 -1.83 -5.63 -29.66
C PRO A 125 -0.58 -5.84 -28.81
N HIS A 126 0.40 -4.94 -28.86
CA HIS A 126 1.60 -4.97 -28.01
C HIS A 126 1.42 -4.21 -26.68
N LEU A 127 0.36 -3.40 -26.55
CA LEU A 127 0.20 -2.45 -25.48
C LEU A 127 -0.51 -3.09 -24.29
N THR A 128 0.03 -2.89 -23.08
CA THR A 128 -0.73 -3.15 -21.84
C THR A 128 -1.68 -1.99 -21.58
N VAL A 129 -2.97 -2.26 -21.54
CA VAL A 129 -4.03 -1.27 -21.27
C VAL A 129 -4.56 -1.51 -19.86
N THR A 130 -4.21 -0.64 -18.93
CA THR A 130 -4.70 -0.70 -17.54
C THR A 130 -5.87 0.27 -17.40
N ALA A 131 -7.08 -0.26 -17.40
CA ALA A 131 -8.31 0.50 -17.21
C ALA A 131 -8.71 0.51 -15.73
N ILE A 132 -8.90 1.69 -15.16
CA ILE A 132 -9.34 1.89 -13.79
C ILE A 132 -10.77 2.42 -13.83
N THR A 133 -11.71 1.68 -13.27
CA THR A 133 -13.12 2.07 -13.23
C THR A 133 -13.74 1.78 -11.86
N PRO A 134 -14.85 2.45 -11.49
CA PRO A 134 -15.49 2.22 -10.20
C PRO A 134 -15.92 0.76 -9.97
N PHE A 135 -16.43 0.07 -11.00
CA PHE A 135 -17.09 -1.23 -10.89
C PHE A 135 -16.54 -2.31 -11.84
N GLY A 136 -15.54 -2.00 -12.67
CA GLY A 136 -15.07 -2.85 -13.77
C GLY A 136 -15.67 -2.43 -15.12
N LEU A 137 -15.06 -2.90 -16.23
CA LEU A 137 -15.52 -2.66 -17.60
C LEU A 137 -16.73 -3.53 -17.99
N GLU A 138 -17.05 -4.53 -17.18
CA GLU A 138 -18.14 -5.48 -17.40
C GLU A 138 -19.11 -5.55 -16.21
N GLY A 139 -20.22 -6.27 -16.40
CA GLY A 139 -21.21 -6.49 -15.35
C GLY A 139 -22.29 -5.41 -15.25
N PRO A 140 -23.29 -5.62 -14.37
CA PRO A 140 -24.51 -4.81 -14.31
C PRO A 140 -24.31 -3.43 -13.64
N TRP A 141 -23.14 -3.19 -13.03
CA TRP A 141 -22.84 -1.96 -12.31
C TRP A 141 -21.84 -1.05 -13.02
N ARG A 142 -21.21 -1.50 -14.12
CA ARG A 142 -20.14 -0.77 -14.83
C ARG A 142 -20.48 0.69 -15.15
N ASP A 143 -21.74 0.96 -15.51
CA ASP A 143 -22.22 2.28 -15.96
C ASP A 143 -22.83 3.11 -14.81
N ARG A 144 -22.74 2.64 -13.56
CA ARG A 144 -23.28 3.37 -12.41
C ARG A 144 -22.32 4.48 -12.00
N ALA A 145 -22.88 5.65 -11.69
CA ALA A 145 -22.12 6.71 -11.05
C ALA A 145 -21.67 6.28 -9.66
N ALA A 146 -20.42 6.61 -9.33
CA ALA A 146 -19.81 6.32 -8.05
C ALA A 146 -18.88 7.47 -7.65
N THR A 147 -18.86 7.72 -6.35
CA THR A 147 -17.83 8.48 -5.67
C THR A 147 -17.06 7.55 -4.74
N GLU A 148 -15.90 8.02 -4.28
CA GLU A 148 -15.11 7.33 -3.27
C GLU A 148 -15.97 6.91 -2.05
N PHE A 149 -16.79 7.83 -1.53
CA PHE A 149 -17.73 7.57 -0.43
C PHE A 149 -18.70 6.41 -0.74
N THR A 150 -19.33 6.43 -1.92
CA THR A 150 -20.28 5.37 -2.29
C THR A 150 -19.61 4.02 -2.49
N LEU A 151 -18.37 3.99 -3.00
CA LEU A 151 -17.60 2.76 -3.16
C LEU A 151 -17.17 2.20 -1.80
N GLN A 152 -16.80 3.04 -0.84
CA GLN A 152 -16.51 2.58 0.52
C GLN A 152 -17.74 1.96 1.17
N ALA A 153 -18.92 2.57 0.97
CA ALA A 153 -20.17 2.02 1.46
C ALA A 153 -20.48 0.66 0.81
N TRP A 154 -20.32 0.55 -0.51
CA TRP A 154 -20.65 -0.66 -1.27
C TRP A 154 -19.66 -1.80 -1.05
N SER A 155 -18.39 -1.50 -0.79
CA SER A 155 -17.40 -2.51 -0.44
C SER A 155 -17.70 -3.15 0.91
N GLY A 156 -18.51 -2.51 1.75
CA GLY A 156 -18.70 -2.88 3.14
C GLY A 156 -17.60 -2.35 4.06
N GLY A 157 -16.60 -1.63 3.54
CA GLY A 157 -15.45 -1.11 4.31
C GLY A 157 -15.80 -0.07 5.38
N ILE A 158 -17.00 0.50 5.33
CA ILE A 158 -17.52 1.42 6.36
C ILE A 158 -18.01 0.65 7.60
N VAL A 159 -18.61 -0.52 7.43
CA VAL A 159 -19.32 -1.24 8.52
C VAL A 159 -18.64 -2.55 8.88
N GLY A 160 -18.05 -3.26 7.93
CA GLY A 160 -17.58 -4.65 8.07
C GLY A 160 -16.55 -4.88 9.17
N LEU A 161 -15.84 -3.82 9.56
CA LEU A 161 -14.84 -3.83 10.64
C LEU A 161 -15.35 -3.28 11.97
N GLY A 162 -16.67 -3.05 12.09
CA GLY A 162 -17.26 -2.51 13.31
C GLY A 162 -16.74 -1.10 13.66
N ARG A 163 -16.41 -0.27 12.66
CA ARG A 163 -15.91 1.10 12.87
C ARG A 163 -17.01 2.05 13.34
N GLY A 164 -16.68 2.90 14.31
CA GLY A 164 -17.55 3.96 14.80
C GLY A 164 -18.52 3.51 15.90
N GLU A 165 -19.60 4.25 16.11
CA GLU A 165 -20.58 3.98 17.17
C GLU A 165 -21.88 3.44 16.59
N GLN A 166 -22.44 2.41 17.22
CA GLN A 166 -23.67 1.75 16.77
C GLN A 166 -24.85 2.72 16.63
N GLU A 167 -24.98 3.68 17.56
CA GLU A 167 -26.07 4.66 17.62
C GLU A 167 -25.87 5.89 16.71
N ARG A 168 -24.71 6.00 16.05
CA ARG A 168 -24.39 7.10 15.13
C ARG A 168 -24.38 6.61 13.67
N PRO A 169 -24.50 7.52 12.68
CA PRO A 169 -24.29 7.16 11.28
C PRO A 169 -22.96 6.39 11.03
N PRO A 170 -22.87 5.60 9.95
CA PRO A 170 -21.60 4.99 9.57
C PRO A 170 -20.56 6.02 9.11
N VAL A 171 -19.30 5.79 9.45
CA VAL A 171 -18.18 6.71 9.17
C VAL A 171 -17.27 6.09 8.11
N PHE A 172 -17.16 6.77 6.98
CA PHE A 172 -16.20 6.44 5.93
C PHE A 172 -14.80 6.92 6.33
N VAL A 173 -13.78 6.32 5.72
CA VAL A 173 -12.38 6.70 5.93
C VAL A 173 -12.10 7.97 5.14
N GLY A 174 -11.58 9.00 5.80
CA GLY A 174 -11.16 10.23 5.12
C GLY A 174 -9.95 10.03 4.20
N GLY A 175 -9.63 11.04 3.38
CA GLY A 175 -8.40 11.05 2.57
C GLY A 175 -8.46 10.29 1.24
N GLN A 176 -9.65 9.85 0.80
CA GLN A 176 -9.85 9.15 -0.49
C GLN A 176 -8.97 7.90 -0.65
N VAL A 177 -8.77 7.16 0.44
CA VAL A 177 -7.89 5.97 0.51
C VAL A 177 -8.16 4.95 -0.59
N GLY A 178 -9.42 4.78 -1.00
CA GLY A 178 -9.79 3.85 -2.07
C GLY A 178 -9.16 4.19 -3.42
N GLU A 179 -8.94 5.48 -3.70
CA GLU A 179 -8.28 5.94 -4.93
C GLU A 179 -6.79 5.58 -4.94
N TYR A 180 -6.09 5.86 -3.83
CA TYR A 180 -4.67 5.54 -3.70
C TYR A 180 -4.42 4.03 -3.75
N LEU A 181 -5.26 3.24 -3.08
CA LEU A 181 -5.22 1.79 -3.13
C LEU A 181 -5.44 1.29 -4.57
N ALA A 182 -6.45 1.79 -5.28
CA ALA A 182 -6.68 1.44 -6.69
C ALA A 182 -5.49 1.83 -7.57
N GLY A 183 -4.86 2.98 -7.32
CA GLY A 183 -3.68 3.43 -8.04
C GLY A 183 -2.45 2.52 -7.86
N VAL A 184 -2.16 2.10 -6.63
CA VAL A 184 -1.04 1.17 -6.40
C VAL A 184 -1.33 -0.22 -6.97
N TYR A 185 -2.57 -0.73 -6.88
CA TYR A 185 -2.96 -1.98 -7.55
C TYR A 185 -2.83 -1.87 -9.08
N ALA A 186 -3.21 -0.73 -9.67
CA ALA A 186 -3.04 -0.50 -11.10
C ALA A 186 -1.56 -0.50 -11.51
N SER A 187 -0.68 0.08 -10.70
CA SER A 187 0.78 0.03 -10.92
C SER A 187 1.31 -1.40 -10.82
N VAL A 188 0.94 -2.13 -9.77
CA VAL A 188 1.29 -3.56 -9.59
C VAL A 188 0.83 -4.39 -10.78
N SER A 189 -0.43 -4.26 -11.20
CA SER A 189 -0.98 -5.02 -12.33
C SER A 189 -0.28 -4.69 -13.65
N THR A 190 0.04 -3.41 -13.88
CA THR A 190 0.81 -2.96 -15.05
C THR A 190 2.20 -3.59 -15.07
N LEU A 191 2.91 -3.57 -13.93
CA LEU A 191 4.23 -4.19 -13.79
C LEU A 191 4.18 -5.72 -13.90
N ALA A 192 3.15 -6.36 -13.36
CA ALA A 192 2.94 -7.80 -13.49
C ALA A 192 2.70 -8.18 -14.96
N SER A 193 1.87 -7.43 -15.70
CA SER A 193 1.68 -7.61 -17.14
C SER A 193 3.00 -7.48 -17.90
N ARG A 194 3.83 -6.49 -17.53
CA ARG A 194 5.18 -6.34 -18.07
C ARG A 194 6.05 -7.58 -17.84
N TRP A 195 5.99 -8.19 -16.66
CA TRP A 195 6.70 -9.42 -16.34
C TRP A 195 6.21 -10.63 -17.16
N ARG A 196 4.90 -10.72 -17.38
CA ARG A 196 4.27 -11.77 -18.19
C ARG A 196 4.73 -11.74 -19.65
N ARG A 197 4.92 -10.53 -20.18
CA ARG A 197 5.22 -10.29 -21.61
C ARG A 197 6.70 -10.14 -21.93
N ILE A 198 7.59 -10.33 -20.97
CA ILE A 198 9.01 -9.98 -21.10
C ILE A 198 9.73 -10.70 -22.24
N ASP A 199 9.20 -11.87 -22.63
CA ASP A 199 9.69 -12.70 -23.74
C ASP A 199 8.98 -12.38 -25.07
N GLY A 200 8.38 -11.19 -25.20
CA GLY A 200 7.72 -10.71 -26.43
C GLY A 200 6.25 -11.07 -26.58
N GLY A 201 5.57 -11.42 -25.48
CA GLY A 201 4.14 -11.79 -25.46
C GLY A 201 3.18 -10.65 -25.84
N ALA A 202 1.92 -10.97 -26.12
CA ALA A 202 0.89 -9.97 -26.49
C ALA A 202 0.48 -9.08 -25.32
N GLY A 203 0.08 -7.84 -25.62
CA GLY A 203 -0.54 -6.86 -24.73
C GLY A 203 -1.68 -7.46 -23.91
N GLU A 204 -2.05 -6.81 -22.81
CA GLU A 204 -3.17 -7.24 -21.98
C GLU A 204 -4.11 -6.07 -21.73
N LEU A 205 -5.41 -6.34 -21.71
CA LEU A 205 -6.40 -5.42 -21.15
C LEU A 205 -6.63 -5.80 -19.68
N LEU A 206 -6.10 -4.99 -18.78
CA LEU A 206 -6.26 -5.14 -17.34
C LEU A 206 -7.48 -4.31 -16.92
N ASP A 207 -8.53 -4.99 -16.46
CA ASP A 207 -9.75 -4.38 -15.93
C ASP A 207 -9.65 -4.28 -14.41
N LEU A 208 -9.43 -3.08 -13.89
CA LEU A 208 -9.33 -2.82 -12.45
C LEU A 208 -10.61 -2.14 -11.94
N SER A 209 -11.27 -2.83 -11.02
CA SER A 209 -12.44 -2.33 -10.28
C SER A 209 -12.01 -1.72 -8.95
N MET A 210 -12.26 -0.43 -8.77
CA MET A 210 -11.99 0.26 -7.50
C MET A 210 -12.80 -0.35 -6.35
N LEU A 211 -14.04 -0.80 -6.62
CA LEU A 211 -14.85 -1.51 -5.63
C LEU A 211 -14.15 -2.77 -5.12
N GLU A 212 -13.61 -3.60 -6.03
CA GLU A 212 -12.92 -4.85 -5.66
C GLU A 212 -11.65 -4.57 -4.87
N THR A 213 -10.87 -3.54 -5.26
CA THR A 213 -9.72 -3.08 -4.48
C THR A 213 -10.13 -2.70 -3.06
N GLN A 214 -11.20 -1.92 -2.90
CA GLN A 214 -11.68 -1.53 -1.58
C GLN A 214 -12.21 -2.71 -0.76
N ILE A 215 -12.86 -3.70 -1.39
CA ILE A 215 -13.27 -4.94 -0.69
C ILE A 215 -12.03 -5.64 -0.12
N LEU A 216 -10.98 -5.80 -0.91
CA LEU A 216 -9.75 -6.48 -0.48
C LEU A 216 -9.00 -5.74 0.63
N CYS A 217 -9.08 -4.41 0.67
CA CYS A 217 -8.29 -3.59 1.59
C CYS A 217 -9.05 -3.06 2.82
N LEU A 218 -10.38 -2.98 2.78
CA LEU A 218 -11.16 -2.29 3.82
C LEU A 218 -12.04 -3.22 4.66
N THR A 219 -12.12 -4.52 4.36
CA THR A 219 -13.18 -5.38 4.93
C THR A 219 -12.69 -6.53 5.81
N TYR A 220 -11.44 -6.96 5.67
CA TYR A 220 -10.86 -8.09 6.41
C TYR A 220 -11.59 -9.42 6.20
N TYR A 221 -11.94 -9.70 4.94
CA TYR A 221 -12.54 -10.98 4.49
C TYR A 221 -13.83 -11.39 5.23
N PRO A 222 -14.84 -10.50 5.33
CA PRO A 222 -16.04 -10.74 6.15
C PRO A 222 -16.88 -11.92 5.65
N VAL A 223 -16.83 -12.20 4.34
CA VAL A 223 -17.50 -13.36 3.72
C VAL A 223 -16.88 -14.67 4.21
N SER A 224 -15.55 -14.80 4.12
CA SER A 224 -14.84 -15.99 4.62
C SER A 224 -15.10 -16.19 6.11
N TYR A 225 -15.12 -15.09 6.88
CA TYR A 225 -15.49 -15.13 8.28
C TYR A 225 -16.87 -15.72 8.54
N PHE A 226 -17.88 -15.21 7.83
CA PHE A 226 -19.25 -15.66 8.00
C PHE A 226 -19.44 -17.13 7.58
N GLU A 227 -18.85 -17.53 6.45
CA GLU A 227 -18.96 -18.90 5.93
C GLU A 227 -18.28 -19.93 6.84
N VAL A 228 -17.09 -19.62 7.37
CA VAL A 228 -16.35 -20.55 8.23
C VAL A 228 -16.98 -20.64 9.63
N LEU A 229 -17.48 -19.53 10.18
CA LEU A 229 -17.93 -19.46 11.58
C LEU A 229 -19.44 -19.44 11.77
N GLY A 230 -20.23 -19.26 10.71
CA GLY A 230 -21.68 -19.05 10.78
C GLY A 230 -22.09 -17.73 11.45
N ARG A 231 -21.15 -16.80 11.66
CA ARG A 231 -21.37 -15.49 12.30
C ARG A 231 -20.34 -14.47 11.79
N PRO A 232 -20.67 -13.16 11.77
CA PRO A 232 -19.71 -12.14 11.40
C PRO A 232 -18.59 -12.02 12.44
N TRP A 233 -17.43 -11.51 12.04
CA TRP A 233 -16.34 -11.24 12.97
C TRP A 233 -16.72 -10.22 14.05
N ARG A 234 -17.37 -9.13 13.62
CA ARG A 234 -17.96 -8.11 14.50
C ARG A 234 -19.44 -7.97 14.19
N ASP A 235 -20.25 -7.97 15.24
CA ASP A 235 -21.71 -7.82 15.18
C ASP A 235 -22.18 -6.39 15.46
N MET A 236 -21.31 -5.53 16.01
CA MET A 236 -21.59 -4.14 16.31
C MET A 236 -20.42 -3.21 16.01
N ARG A 237 -20.75 -1.93 15.79
CA ARG A 237 -19.78 -0.85 15.67
C ARG A 237 -19.41 -0.29 17.03
N ARG A 238 -18.12 -0.29 17.36
CA ARG A 238 -17.58 0.27 18.61
C ARG A 238 -16.20 0.91 18.37
N PRO A 239 -15.88 2.01 19.07
CA PRO A 239 -14.51 2.53 19.11
C PRO A 239 -13.52 1.48 19.65
N THR A 240 -12.28 1.55 19.19
CA THR A 240 -11.15 0.81 19.78
C THR A 240 -10.77 1.46 21.10
N ILE A 241 -10.47 0.67 22.12
CA ILE A 241 -10.03 1.17 23.45
C ILE A 241 -8.68 0.54 23.79
N PRO A 242 -7.67 1.33 24.22
CA PRO A 242 -7.70 2.79 24.39
C PRO A 242 -7.83 3.57 23.07
N GLY A 243 -7.23 3.11 21.97
CA GLY A 243 -7.32 3.77 20.66
C GLY A 243 -6.89 5.23 20.71
N VAL A 244 -7.46 6.07 19.84
CA VAL A 244 -7.25 7.52 19.87
C VAL A 244 -7.88 8.17 21.10
N ALA A 245 -7.03 8.76 21.95
CA ALA A 245 -7.39 9.40 23.20
C ALA A 245 -6.89 10.83 23.31
N GLN A 246 -7.61 11.64 24.11
CA GLN A 246 -7.14 12.95 24.55
C GLN A 246 -6.13 12.77 25.69
N ALA A 247 -4.91 13.24 25.46
CA ALA A 247 -3.88 13.41 26.47
C ALA A 247 -3.90 14.84 27.03
N LYS A 248 -3.03 15.15 27.98
CA LYS A 248 -2.97 16.48 28.62
C LYS A 248 -2.71 17.64 27.65
N ASP A 249 -1.90 17.41 26.62
CA ASP A 249 -1.39 18.43 25.70
C ASP A 249 -1.55 18.07 24.21
N GLY A 250 -2.29 17.00 23.90
CA GLY A 250 -2.52 16.58 22.52
C GLY A 250 -3.32 15.29 22.40
N LEU A 251 -3.26 14.67 21.22
CA LEU A 251 -3.89 13.38 20.95
C LEU A 251 -2.81 12.31 20.85
N VAL A 252 -3.09 11.14 21.40
CA VAL A 252 -2.25 9.94 21.33
C VAL A 252 -3.10 8.74 20.95
N ASP A 253 -2.53 7.82 20.19
CA ASP A 253 -3.14 6.53 19.89
C ASP A 253 -2.35 5.40 20.56
N LEU A 254 -3.07 4.45 21.14
CA LEU A 254 -2.55 3.30 21.87
C LEU A 254 -3.22 2.01 21.42
N GLY A 255 -2.38 1.03 21.09
CA GLY A 255 -2.79 -0.28 20.60
C GLY A 255 -2.81 -1.38 21.62
N CYS A 256 -3.97 -2.00 21.79
CA CYS A 256 -4.12 -3.16 22.65
C CYS A 256 -4.73 -4.33 21.86
N GLY A 257 -3.89 -5.08 21.13
CA GLY A 257 -4.31 -6.17 20.25
C GLY A 257 -4.09 -7.58 20.80
N THR A 258 -3.38 -7.74 21.90
CA THR A 258 -3.01 -9.05 22.49
C THR A 258 -3.18 -9.05 24.01
N ALA A 259 -3.32 -10.23 24.61
CA ALA A 259 -3.49 -10.36 26.06
C ALA A 259 -2.28 -9.79 26.81
N GLN A 260 -1.06 -10.01 26.31
CA GLN A 260 0.13 -9.42 26.88
C GLN A 260 0.09 -7.88 26.86
N GLN A 261 -0.33 -7.28 25.74
CA GLN A 261 -0.47 -5.81 25.64
C GLN A 261 -1.55 -5.26 26.59
N TRP A 262 -2.61 -6.02 26.87
CA TRP A 262 -3.58 -5.66 27.89
C TRP A 262 -2.97 -5.64 29.28
N PHE A 263 -2.22 -6.69 29.63
CA PHE A 263 -1.54 -6.75 30.93
C PHE A 263 -0.52 -5.63 31.09
N ASP A 264 0.24 -5.35 30.03
CA ASP A 264 1.20 -4.26 29.97
C ASP A 264 0.50 -2.90 30.12
N LEU A 265 -0.69 -2.71 29.51
CA LEU A 265 -1.50 -1.49 29.66
C LEU A 265 -2.00 -1.33 31.10
N CYS A 266 -2.53 -2.38 31.72
CA CYS A 266 -2.94 -2.38 33.13
C CYS A 266 -1.79 -1.97 34.05
N ALA A 267 -0.58 -2.51 33.81
CA ALA A 267 0.61 -2.13 34.56
C ALA A 267 1.01 -0.67 34.30
N MET A 268 0.97 -0.22 33.05
CA MET A 268 1.31 1.15 32.64
C MET A 268 0.43 2.21 33.32
N VAL A 269 -0.89 1.97 33.43
CA VAL A 269 -1.83 2.89 34.07
C VAL A 269 -1.91 2.72 35.60
N GLY A 270 -1.04 1.88 36.19
CA GLY A 270 -0.96 1.68 37.64
C GLY A 270 -2.13 0.89 38.22
N ARG A 271 -2.65 -0.08 37.46
CA ARG A 271 -3.79 -0.94 37.82
C ARG A 271 -3.53 -2.43 37.55
N PRO A 272 -2.43 -3.02 38.10
CA PRO A 272 -2.11 -4.43 37.90
C PRO A 272 -3.21 -5.38 38.41
N GLU A 273 -4.09 -4.93 39.31
CA GLU A 273 -5.22 -5.69 39.81
C GLU A 273 -6.30 -6.01 38.76
N TRP A 274 -6.28 -5.37 37.59
CA TRP A 274 -7.19 -5.69 36.48
C TRP A 274 -6.74 -6.90 35.66
N ILE A 275 -5.53 -7.40 35.89
CA ILE A 275 -4.96 -8.53 35.16
C ILE A 275 -5.64 -9.82 35.61
N ASP A 276 -6.37 -10.45 34.69
CA ASP A 276 -7.00 -11.76 34.87
C ASP A 276 -6.69 -12.66 33.67
N GLU A 277 -5.75 -13.60 33.86
CA GLU A 277 -5.35 -14.57 32.83
C GLU A 277 -6.44 -15.62 32.55
N GLU A 278 -7.38 -15.80 33.48
CA GLU A 278 -8.48 -16.77 33.36
C GLU A 278 -9.79 -16.14 32.88
N SER A 279 -9.76 -14.83 32.59
CA SER A 279 -10.96 -14.09 32.19
C SER A 279 -11.59 -14.70 30.93
N PRO A 280 -12.91 -14.96 30.93
CA PRO A 280 -13.61 -15.40 29.72
C PRO A 280 -13.87 -14.24 28.74
N LEU A 281 -13.59 -12.99 29.15
CA LEU A 281 -13.83 -11.80 28.36
C LEU A 281 -12.70 -11.57 27.35
N SER A 282 -13.06 -11.09 26.17
CA SER A 282 -12.08 -10.59 25.21
C SER A 282 -11.31 -9.37 25.75
N ILE A 283 -10.12 -9.14 25.23
CA ILE A 283 -9.30 -7.95 25.55
C ILE A 283 -10.12 -6.66 25.38
N THR A 284 -10.88 -6.58 24.29
CA THR A 284 -11.75 -5.45 24.00
C THR A 284 -12.79 -5.25 25.10
N GLU A 285 -13.44 -6.32 25.57
CA GLU A 285 -14.43 -6.24 26.65
C GLU A 285 -13.80 -5.83 27.98
N GLN A 286 -12.63 -6.38 28.31
CA GLN A 286 -11.89 -6.00 29.52
C GLN A 286 -11.49 -4.51 29.47
N ALA A 287 -10.96 -4.03 28.35
CA ALA A 287 -10.64 -2.61 28.17
C ALA A 287 -11.87 -1.69 28.26
N ASN A 288 -13.03 -2.14 27.76
CA ASN A 288 -14.28 -1.38 27.86
C ASN A 288 -14.77 -1.21 29.31
N ILE A 289 -14.57 -2.21 30.18
CA ILE A 289 -14.96 -2.14 31.60
C ILE A 289 -14.21 -1.00 32.30
N HIS A 290 -12.93 -0.81 31.96
CA HIS A 290 -12.04 0.15 32.60
C HIS A 290 -11.82 1.45 31.80
N ALA A 291 -12.61 1.66 30.74
CA ALA A 291 -12.38 2.75 29.79
C ALA A 291 -12.33 4.13 30.44
N GLU A 292 -13.24 4.42 31.38
CA GLU A 292 -13.28 5.72 32.07
C GLU A 292 -11.98 6.01 32.84
N GLU A 293 -11.46 5.01 33.56
CA GLU A 293 -10.24 5.13 34.35
C GLU A 293 -9.00 5.23 33.46
N ILE A 294 -8.96 4.48 32.36
CA ILE A 294 -7.90 4.56 31.34
C ILE A 294 -7.88 5.95 30.72
N PHE A 295 -9.03 6.48 30.26
CA PHE A 295 -9.10 7.80 29.65
C PHE A 295 -8.80 8.93 30.63
N ALA A 296 -9.19 8.79 31.91
CA ALA A 296 -8.81 9.76 32.94
C ALA A 296 -7.28 9.81 33.13
N TRP A 297 -6.61 8.65 33.20
CA TRP A 297 -5.16 8.59 33.29
C TRP A 297 -4.47 9.21 32.07
N LEU A 298 -4.99 8.94 30.86
CA LEU A 298 -4.46 9.51 29.62
C LEU A 298 -4.61 11.04 29.61
N ALA A 299 -5.79 11.56 29.99
CA ALA A 299 -6.06 12.99 29.99
C ALA A 299 -5.17 13.79 30.97
N ASP A 300 -4.70 13.16 32.04
CA ASP A 300 -3.82 13.79 33.03
C ASP A 300 -2.32 13.71 32.68
N THR A 301 -1.95 12.92 31.66
CA THR A 301 -0.55 12.64 31.28
C THR A 301 -0.19 13.30 29.94
N PRO A 302 0.99 13.94 29.79
CA PRO A 302 1.46 14.48 28.50
C PRO A 302 1.64 13.40 27.42
N VAL A 303 1.46 13.75 26.15
CA VAL A 303 1.62 12.82 25.01
C VAL A 303 2.98 12.13 25.03
N ASP A 304 4.07 12.87 25.20
CA ASP A 304 5.41 12.29 25.14
C ASP A 304 5.67 11.30 26.30
N GLU A 305 5.17 11.60 27.50
CA GLU A 305 5.29 10.69 28.66
C GLU A 305 4.49 9.39 28.45
N ILE A 306 3.26 9.50 27.93
CA ILE A 306 2.44 8.33 27.56
C ILE A 306 3.20 7.46 26.55
N ARG A 307 3.79 8.07 25.53
CA ARG A 307 4.49 7.36 24.46
C ARG A 307 5.77 6.70 24.95
N GLU A 308 6.57 7.39 25.76
CA GLU A 308 7.77 6.83 26.38
C GLU A 308 7.44 5.60 27.22
N LEU A 309 6.41 5.69 28.07
CA LEU A 309 5.92 4.56 28.87
C LEU A 309 5.40 3.42 27.99
N ALA A 310 4.51 3.72 27.04
CA ALA A 310 3.94 2.72 26.13
C ALA A 310 5.03 1.98 25.35
N SER A 311 6.02 2.70 24.81
CA SER A 311 7.17 2.08 24.13
C SER A 311 8.01 1.21 25.07
N ALA A 312 8.24 1.63 26.32
CA ALA A 312 8.95 0.82 27.32
C ALA A 312 8.22 -0.49 27.63
N PHE A 313 6.89 -0.44 27.71
CA PHE A 313 6.00 -1.59 27.88
C PHE A 313 5.74 -2.37 26.58
N ARG A 314 6.25 -1.91 25.43
CA ARG A 314 6.02 -2.52 24.10
C ARG A 314 4.54 -2.52 23.68
N ILE A 315 3.81 -1.50 24.13
CA ILE A 315 2.46 -1.18 23.66
C ILE A 315 2.61 -0.32 22.39
N PRO A 316 2.04 -0.75 21.25
CA PRO A 316 2.00 0.04 20.03
C PRO A 316 1.43 1.43 20.30
N ASN A 317 2.11 2.47 19.85
CA ASN A 317 1.70 3.85 20.11
C ASN A 317 2.18 4.81 19.03
N ALA A 318 1.44 5.90 18.85
CA ALA A 318 1.81 7.02 18.00
C ALA A 318 1.14 8.32 18.48
N PRO A 319 1.75 9.48 18.19
CA PRO A 319 1.01 10.73 18.21
C PRO A 319 0.00 10.74 17.04
N VAL A 320 -1.12 11.45 17.18
CA VAL A 320 -2.05 11.63 16.06
C VAL A 320 -1.56 12.76 15.17
N ALA A 321 -1.20 12.42 13.93
CA ALA A 321 -0.73 13.37 12.94
C ALA A 321 -1.88 14.10 12.25
N ASN A 322 -1.57 15.28 11.72
CA ASN A 322 -2.42 16.05 10.82
C ASN A 322 -1.55 16.93 9.92
N GLY A 323 -2.18 17.66 9.00
CA GLY A 323 -1.47 18.51 8.03
C GLY A 323 -0.62 19.64 8.63
N ALA A 324 -0.76 19.96 9.92
CA ALA A 324 0.01 21.00 10.60
C ALA A 324 1.24 20.46 11.37
N ASN A 325 1.20 19.22 11.85
CA ASN A 325 2.26 18.66 12.71
C ASN A 325 3.05 17.52 12.06
N VAL A 326 2.52 16.83 11.05
CA VAL A 326 3.10 15.56 10.56
C VAL A 326 4.55 15.72 10.12
N THR A 327 4.92 16.82 9.45
CA THR A 327 6.29 17.02 8.97
C THR A 327 7.31 17.29 10.09
N SER A 328 6.86 17.51 11.33
CA SER A 328 7.71 17.91 12.46
C SER A 328 8.07 16.78 13.41
N PHE A 329 7.45 15.60 13.27
CA PHE A 329 7.77 14.47 14.13
C PHE A 329 9.21 14.01 13.89
N ASP A 330 9.92 13.76 15.00
CA ASP A 330 11.33 13.36 15.04
C ASP A 330 11.65 12.16 14.15
N GLN A 331 10.73 11.18 14.09
CA GLN A 331 10.87 10.04 13.19
C GLN A 331 10.86 10.43 11.71
N PHE A 332 9.95 11.30 11.30
CA PHE A 332 9.82 11.70 9.90
C PHE A 332 10.92 12.68 9.48
N VAL A 333 11.42 13.49 10.41
CA VAL A 333 12.62 14.32 10.21
C VAL A 333 13.86 13.44 10.08
N ALA A 334 14.08 12.47 10.99
CA ALA A 334 15.24 11.58 10.94
C ALA A 334 15.30 10.72 9.67
N ARG A 335 14.14 10.51 9.05
CA ARG A 335 13.97 9.68 7.86
C ARG A 335 13.92 10.48 6.55
N ASP A 336 13.84 11.80 6.57
CA ASP A 336 13.50 12.58 5.36
C ASP A 336 12.21 12.06 4.68
N SER A 337 11.20 11.70 5.48
CA SER A 337 9.92 11.19 4.96
C SER A 337 9.14 12.26 4.18
N PHE A 338 9.48 13.54 4.37
CA PHE A 338 8.97 14.66 3.58
C PHE A 338 10.11 15.37 2.85
N VAL A 339 9.83 15.79 1.62
CA VAL A 339 10.75 16.54 0.77
C VAL A 339 10.08 17.79 0.23
N CYS A 340 10.88 18.78 -0.15
CA CYS A 340 10.39 19.99 -0.79
C CYS A 340 9.92 19.69 -2.22
N ASN A 341 8.67 20.03 -2.56
CA ASN A 341 8.17 19.96 -3.93
C ASN A 341 9.04 20.86 -4.83
N PRO A 342 9.61 20.33 -5.92
CA PRO A 342 10.63 21.01 -6.70
C PRO A 342 10.13 22.22 -7.51
N ARG A 343 8.81 22.38 -7.68
CA ARG A 343 8.23 23.54 -8.39
C ARG A 343 7.65 24.56 -7.44
N ASP A 344 6.77 24.12 -6.55
CA ASP A 344 5.90 24.99 -5.77
C ASP A 344 6.41 25.19 -4.33
N GLY A 345 7.44 24.45 -3.91
CA GLY A 345 8.15 24.67 -2.65
C GLY A 345 7.44 24.19 -1.37
N PHE A 346 6.25 23.58 -1.48
CA PHE A 346 5.55 22.98 -0.33
C PHE A 346 6.16 21.63 0.07
N GLN A 347 5.93 21.18 1.30
CA GLN A 347 6.37 19.86 1.77
C GLN A 347 5.44 18.77 1.22
N GLN A 348 6.01 17.72 0.64
CA GLN A 348 5.29 16.55 0.14
C GLN A 348 5.91 15.25 0.65
N PRO A 349 5.16 14.14 0.73
CA PRO A 349 5.73 12.84 1.04
C PRO A 349 6.85 12.45 0.07
N SER A 350 7.84 11.76 0.59
CA SER A 350 8.88 11.08 -0.19
C SER A 350 8.33 9.79 -0.81
N HIS A 351 9.21 8.89 -1.27
CA HIS A 351 8.79 7.60 -1.79
C HIS A 351 8.19 6.70 -0.70
N PRO A 352 7.18 5.87 -1.02
CA PRO A 352 6.55 4.97 -0.05
C PRO A 352 7.41 3.77 0.37
N TYR A 353 8.61 3.64 -0.19
CA TYR A 353 9.61 2.62 0.14
C TYR A 353 10.99 3.07 -0.34
N ARG A 354 12.03 2.44 0.20
CA ARG A 354 13.44 2.68 -0.14
C ARG A 354 14.07 1.44 -0.74
N MET A 355 14.95 1.64 -1.70
CA MET A 355 15.62 0.56 -2.42
C MET A 355 17.13 0.81 -2.47
N ARG A 356 17.93 -0.25 -2.44
CA ARG A 356 19.38 -0.21 -2.72
C ARG A 356 19.88 -1.56 -3.25
N PRO A 357 20.82 -1.61 -4.22
CA PRO A 357 21.44 -0.47 -4.90
C PRO A 357 20.53 0.19 -5.95
N ALA A 358 19.42 -0.46 -6.32
CA ALA A 358 18.38 0.16 -7.16
C ALA A 358 17.89 1.48 -6.55
N GLN A 359 17.78 2.54 -7.35
CA GLN A 359 17.33 3.86 -6.89
C GLN A 359 16.05 4.28 -7.63
N LEU A 360 15.12 4.87 -6.87
CA LEU A 360 13.97 5.58 -7.43
C LEU A 360 14.39 6.98 -7.88
N CYS A 361 13.71 7.48 -8.91
CA CYS A 361 13.90 8.83 -9.42
C CYS A 361 13.54 9.86 -8.35
N GLN A 362 14.43 10.82 -8.09
CA GLN A 362 14.11 11.92 -7.19
C GLN A 362 12.95 12.75 -7.76
N PRO A 363 12.05 13.27 -6.90
CA PRO A 363 10.91 14.06 -7.36
C PRO A 363 11.32 15.19 -8.30
N GLN A 364 10.65 15.29 -9.44
CA GLN A 364 10.83 16.35 -10.45
C GLN A 364 9.56 17.20 -10.55
N PRO A 365 9.64 18.44 -11.06
CA PRO A 365 8.48 19.28 -11.29
C PRO A 365 7.38 18.56 -12.08
N ALA A 366 6.12 18.73 -11.70
CA ALA A 366 5.00 18.40 -12.57
C ALA A 366 5.06 19.26 -13.84
N PRO A 367 4.59 18.82 -15.01
CA PRO A 367 4.60 19.63 -16.23
C PRO A 367 3.49 20.69 -16.22
N ARG A 368 3.76 21.87 -16.79
CA ARG A 368 2.69 22.83 -17.16
C ARG A 368 1.80 22.19 -18.23
N LEU A 369 0.54 22.62 -18.30
CA LEU A 369 -0.40 22.14 -19.31
C LEU A 369 0.18 22.31 -20.71
N GLY A 370 0.34 21.20 -21.42
CA GLY A 370 0.83 21.16 -22.79
C GLY A 370 2.31 21.52 -22.96
N GLU A 371 3.10 21.56 -21.88
CA GLU A 371 4.52 21.95 -21.89
C GLU A 371 5.35 21.19 -22.94
N HIS A 372 4.95 19.96 -23.27
CA HIS A 372 5.68 19.09 -24.18
C HIS A 372 4.95 18.85 -25.50
N THR A 373 3.80 19.48 -25.76
CA THR A 373 2.94 19.20 -26.92
C THR A 373 3.71 19.30 -28.25
N GLU A 374 4.38 20.42 -28.51
CA GLU A 374 5.13 20.63 -29.76
C GLU A 374 6.26 19.62 -29.98
N ARG A 375 6.90 19.18 -28.90
CA ARG A 375 7.92 18.14 -28.95
C ARG A 375 7.32 16.84 -29.48
N TYR A 376 6.13 16.45 -29.03
CA TYR A 376 5.51 15.18 -29.46
C TYR A 376 4.81 15.29 -30.82
N ARG A 377 4.30 16.47 -31.19
CA ARG A 377 3.79 16.71 -32.55
C ARG A 377 4.87 16.41 -33.60
N THR A 378 6.09 16.87 -33.34
CA THR A 378 7.22 16.77 -34.27
C THR A 378 8.12 15.54 -34.07
N ALA A 379 8.04 14.86 -32.92
CA ALA A 379 8.88 13.70 -32.63
C ALA A 379 8.59 12.52 -33.57
N HIS A 380 9.66 11.82 -33.95
CA HIS A 380 9.56 10.50 -34.53
C HIS A 380 9.30 9.48 -33.40
N LEU A 381 8.09 8.92 -33.38
CA LEU A 381 7.63 7.94 -32.40
C LEU A 381 7.52 6.58 -33.11
N PRO A 382 8.58 5.75 -33.10
CA PRO A 382 8.55 4.46 -33.79
C PRO A 382 7.54 3.55 -33.10
N ALA A 383 6.62 2.98 -33.87
CA ALA A 383 5.67 2.01 -33.36
C ALA A 383 6.40 0.79 -32.81
N ARG A 384 5.95 0.27 -31.68
CA ARG A 384 6.45 -0.99 -31.13
C ARG A 384 6.08 -2.14 -32.07
N PRO A 385 6.96 -3.14 -32.21
CA PRO A 385 6.69 -4.28 -33.07
C PRO A 385 5.47 -5.06 -32.56
N ALA A 386 4.79 -5.73 -33.48
CA ALA A 386 3.75 -6.68 -33.10
C ALA A 386 4.34 -7.79 -32.20
N PRO A 387 3.55 -8.31 -31.25
CA PRO A 387 3.98 -9.43 -30.41
C PRO A 387 4.40 -10.62 -31.25
N SER A 388 5.56 -11.19 -30.95
CA SER A 388 6.12 -12.34 -31.67
C SER A 388 6.50 -13.50 -30.74
N GLY A 389 6.51 -13.25 -29.42
CA GLY A 389 6.83 -14.21 -28.39
C GLY A 389 5.60 -14.76 -27.69
N VAL A 390 5.85 -15.64 -26.72
CA VAL A 390 4.81 -16.29 -25.93
C VAL A 390 4.75 -15.62 -24.57
N ALA A 391 3.54 -15.21 -24.15
CA ALA A 391 3.33 -14.72 -22.79
C ALA A 391 3.47 -15.88 -21.79
N LYS A 392 4.07 -15.61 -20.64
CA LYS A 392 4.11 -16.60 -19.55
C LYS A 392 2.68 -16.96 -19.12
N PRO A 393 2.43 -18.21 -18.66
CA PRO A 393 1.13 -18.60 -18.13
C PRO A 393 0.67 -17.65 -17.03
N LEU A 394 1.55 -17.36 -16.06
CA LEU A 394 1.37 -16.33 -15.05
C LEU A 394 2.64 -15.44 -14.96
N PRO A 395 2.51 -14.16 -14.55
CA PRO A 395 3.60 -13.18 -14.53
C PRO A 395 4.88 -13.62 -13.82
N LEU A 396 4.74 -14.28 -12.66
CA LEU A 396 5.84 -14.65 -11.77
C LEU A 396 6.13 -16.15 -11.78
N SER A 397 5.67 -16.88 -12.80
CA SER A 397 6.04 -18.28 -12.99
C SER A 397 7.56 -18.45 -12.99
N GLY A 398 8.06 -19.32 -12.09
CA GLY A 398 9.48 -19.59 -11.91
C GLY A 398 10.18 -18.73 -10.84
N ILE A 399 9.47 -17.78 -10.22
CA ILE A 399 9.97 -17.03 -9.06
C ILE A 399 9.65 -17.81 -7.79
N ARG A 400 10.64 -17.98 -6.89
CA ARG A 400 10.43 -18.53 -5.55
C ARG A 400 10.52 -17.44 -4.48
N VAL A 401 9.54 -17.42 -3.57
CA VAL A 401 9.45 -16.46 -2.47
C VAL A 401 9.53 -17.20 -1.14
N LEU A 402 10.45 -16.77 -0.28
CA LEU A 402 10.49 -17.14 1.12
C LEU A 402 9.72 -16.08 1.92
N ASP A 403 8.56 -16.46 2.42
CA ASP A 403 7.65 -15.62 3.18
C ASP A 403 7.86 -15.90 4.68
N MET A 404 8.46 -14.95 5.39
CA MET A 404 8.63 -14.98 6.85
C MET A 404 7.72 -13.94 7.52
N THR A 405 6.61 -13.58 6.88
CA THR A 405 5.72 -12.54 7.36
C THR A 405 4.65 -13.08 8.31
N THR A 406 4.03 -12.19 9.07
CA THR A 406 2.93 -12.50 10.00
C THR A 406 1.85 -11.42 9.92
N PHE A 407 0.68 -11.67 10.51
CA PHE A 407 -0.44 -10.74 10.49
C PHE A 407 -0.95 -10.44 9.07
N TRP A 408 -1.22 -9.19 8.71
CA TRP A 408 -1.90 -8.89 7.44
C TRP A 408 -0.99 -8.23 6.39
N ALA A 409 -0.19 -7.22 6.73
CA ALA A 409 0.59 -6.46 5.75
C ALA A 409 1.49 -7.34 4.86
N GLY A 410 2.34 -8.15 5.49
CA GLY A 410 3.25 -9.03 4.77
C GLY A 410 2.52 -10.16 4.02
N PRO A 411 1.60 -10.90 4.66
CA PRO A 411 0.85 -11.94 3.98
C PRO A 411 -0.02 -11.44 2.82
N CYS A 412 -0.53 -10.20 2.88
CA CYS A 412 -1.21 -9.54 1.76
C CYS A 412 -0.29 -9.41 0.54
N CYS A 413 0.94 -8.93 0.74
CA CYS A 413 1.95 -8.83 -0.31
C CYS A 413 2.30 -10.22 -0.90
N THR A 414 2.62 -11.20 -0.05
CA THR A 414 3.09 -12.51 -0.51
C THR A 414 1.97 -13.38 -1.07
N HIS A 415 0.72 -13.15 -0.66
CA HIS A 415 -0.45 -13.77 -1.29
C HIS A 415 -0.61 -13.33 -2.75
N ALA A 416 -0.48 -12.03 -3.00
CA ALA A 416 -0.53 -11.53 -4.37
C ALA A 416 0.60 -12.09 -5.24
N LEU A 417 1.81 -12.26 -4.70
CA LEU A 417 2.90 -12.96 -5.41
C LEU A 417 2.52 -14.40 -5.78
N ALA A 418 1.86 -15.14 -4.87
CA ALA A 418 1.38 -16.50 -5.13
C ALA A 418 0.30 -16.53 -6.22
N LEU A 419 -0.67 -15.61 -6.17
CA LEU A 419 -1.72 -15.46 -7.19
C LEU A 419 -1.13 -15.14 -8.58
N LEU A 420 -0.05 -14.36 -8.62
CA LEU A 420 0.70 -14.05 -9.83
C LEU A 420 1.62 -15.20 -10.29
N GLY A 421 1.59 -16.36 -9.62
CA GLY A 421 2.24 -17.59 -10.05
C GLY A 421 3.61 -17.86 -9.43
N ALA A 422 4.04 -17.09 -8.42
CA ALA A 422 5.26 -17.39 -7.70
C ALA A 422 5.08 -18.62 -6.78
N GLU A 423 6.14 -19.40 -6.59
CA GLU A 423 6.18 -20.44 -5.56
C GLU A 423 6.48 -19.79 -4.21
N VAL A 424 5.44 -19.61 -3.38
CA VAL A 424 5.59 -18.97 -2.06
C VAL A 424 5.65 -20.02 -0.96
N ILE A 425 6.73 -19.99 -0.17
CA ILE A 425 6.95 -20.84 1.00
C ILE A 425 6.81 -19.97 2.24
N HIS A 426 5.70 -20.13 2.95
CA HIS A 426 5.42 -19.45 4.22
C HIS A 426 6.08 -20.21 5.37
N VAL A 427 6.97 -19.53 6.09
CA VAL A 427 7.71 -20.04 7.24
C VAL A 427 7.18 -19.43 8.52
N GLU A 428 6.69 -20.27 9.43
CA GLU A 428 6.23 -19.85 10.76
C GLU A 428 6.83 -20.71 11.89
N SER A 429 6.66 -20.27 13.14
CA SER A 429 7.12 -21.02 14.32
C SER A 429 5.97 -21.79 14.95
N THR A 430 6.20 -23.04 15.35
CA THR A 430 5.21 -23.80 16.16
C THR A 430 5.01 -23.22 17.57
N ARG A 431 5.98 -22.45 18.07
CA ARG A 431 5.91 -21.81 19.41
C ARG A 431 5.27 -20.43 19.37
N ARG A 432 5.38 -19.76 18.22
CA ARG A 432 4.83 -18.43 17.95
C ARG A 432 4.26 -18.46 16.52
N PRO A 433 3.11 -19.12 16.32
CA PRO A 433 2.47 -19.19 15.02
C PRO A 433 2.07 -17.79 14.55
N ASP A 434 1.70 -17.65 13.27
CA ASP A 434 1.16 -16.40 12.76
C ASP A 434 0.01 -15.91 13.67
N GLY A 435 0.07 -14.66 14.12
CA GLY A 435 -0.94 -14.06 14.99
C GLY A 435 -2.35 -14.09 14.40
N THR A 436 -2.49 -14.10 13.07
CA THR A 436 -3.80 -14.24 12.43
C THR A 436 -4.48 -15.58 12.73
N ARG A 437 -3.74 -16.63 13.07
CA ARG A 437 -4.31 -17.89 13.54
C ARG A 437 -5.05 -17.75 14.88
N MET A 438 -4.71 -16.73 15.67
CA MET A 438 -5.23 -16.50 17.03
C MET A 438 -6.42 -15.54 17.09
N ILE A 439 -6.58 -14.64 16.11
CA ILE A 439 -7.52 -13.50 16.19
C ILE A 439 -8.95 -13.84 15.71
N ALA A 440 -9.18 -15.05 15.21
CA ALA A 440 -10.49 -15.50 14.75
C ALA A 440 -11.48 -15.85 15.88
N GLY A 441 -11.03 -15.83 17.15
CA GLY A 441 -11.89 -16.13 18.29
C GLY A 441 -12.36 -17.60 18.33
N ILE A 442 -11.57 -18.51 17.74
CA ILE A 442 -11.80 -19.95 17.79
C ILE A 442 -11.28 -20.48 19.12
N PRO A 443 -12.12 -21.13 19.94
CA PRO A 443 -11.66 -21.70 21.20
C PRO A 443 -10.52 -22.70 21.00
N ILE A 444 -9.49 -22.61 21.85
CA ILE A 444 -8.36 -23.56 21.86
C ILE A 444 -8.80 -25.02 22.08
N THR A 445 -10.00 -25.22 22.62
CA THR A 445 -10.63 -26.52 22.84
C THR A 445 -11.15 -27.17 21.56
N GLU A 446 -11.29 -26.42 20.47
CA GLU A 446 -11.66 -26.99 19.18
C GLU A 446 -10.48 -27.71 18.53
N ASP A 447 -10.75 -28.87 17.91
CA ASP A 447 -9.72 -29.59 17.17
C ASP A 447 -9.18 -28.74 16.01
N ARG A 448 -7.85 -28.68 15.90
CA ARG A 448 -7.11 -27.87 14.90
C ARG A 448 -7.59 -26.43 14.80
N TRP A 449 -8.00 -25.81 15.91
CA TRP A 449 -8.47 -24.43 15.94
C TRP A 449 -7.53 -23.43 15.21
N TRP A 450 -6.23 -23.68 15.23
CA TRP A 450 -5.21 -22.85 14.57
C TRP A 450 -5.31 -22.88 13.03
N GLU A 451 -5.95 -23.88 12.44
CA GLU A 451 -6.23 -23.96 10.99
C GLU A 451 -7.60 -23.36 10.63
N LYS A 452 -8.40 -22.92 11.60
CA LYS A 452 -9.77 -22.42 11.35
C LYS A 452 -9.86 -20.90 11.35
N SER A 453 -8.74 -20.20 11.19
CA SER A 453 -8.75 -18.74 11.10
C SER A 453 -9.09 -18.30 9.67
N PRO A 454 -10.23 -17.62 9.45
CA PRO A 454 -10.63 -17.21 8.11
C PRO A 454 -9.67 -16.20 7.47
N ILE A 455 -8.97 -15.40 8.29
CA ILE A 455 -7.98 -14.43 7.82
C ILE A 455 -6.71 -15.14 7.36
N PHE A 456 -6.24 -16.09 8.17
CA PHE A 456 -5.05 -16.85 7.83
C PHE A 456 -5.30 -17.63 6.54
N GLU A 457 -6.44 -18.30 6.41
CA GLU A 457 -6.84 -19.01 5.20
C GLU A 457 -6.89 -18.07 3.98
N ALA A 458 -7.57 -16.92 4.10
CA ALA A 458 -7.71 -15.97 3.00
C ALA A 458 -6.38 -15.38 2.51
N LEU A 459 -5.41 -15.17 3.41
CA LEU A 459 -4.10 -14.60 3.10
C LEU A 459 -3.05 -15.62 2.69
N ASN A 460 -3.31 -16.91 2.87
CA ASN A 460 -2.30 -17.95 2.63
C ASN A 460 -2.74 -19.00 1.61
N THR A 461 -3.83 -18.77 0.87
CA THR A 461 -4.15 -19.60 -0.30
C THR A 461 -3.00 -19.56 -1.32
N ASN A 462 -2.79 -20.66 -2.05
CA ASN A 462 -1.71 -20.86 -3.01
C ASN A 462 -0.28 -20.86 -2.45
N LYS A 463 -0.09 -20.77 -1.12
CA LYS A 463 1.22 -20.88 -0.47
C LYS A 463 1.48 -22.30 0.05
N LYS A 464 2.77 -22.62 0.22
CA LYS A 464 3.24 -23.82 0.91
C LYS A 464 3.61 -23.45 2.35
N GLY A 465 3.00 -24.08 3.35
CA GLY A 465 3.34 -23.87 4.76
C GLY A 465 4.52 -24.73 5.21
N LEU A 466 5.43 -24.15 5.99
CA LEU A 466 6.55 -24.84 6.62
C LEU A 466 6.78 -24.28 8.03
N THR A 467 6.84 -25.15 9.03
CA THR A 467 7.20 -24.71 10.39
C THR A 467 8.70 -24.88 10.64
N LEU A 468 9.37 -23.83 11.12
CA LEU A 468 10.80 -23.87 11.49
C LEU A 468 11.04 -23.32 12.89
N ASP A 469 11.85 -24.02 13.69
CA ASP A 469 12.38 -23.49 14.94
C ASP A 469 13.73 -22.78 14.69
N LEU A 470 13.65 -21.45 14.53
CA LEU A 470 14.81 -20.58 14.30
C LEU A 470 15.74 -20.44 15.53
N GLN A 471 15.36 -20.98 16.69
CA GLN A 471 16.23 -21.05 17.87
C GLN A 471 17.19 -22.24 17.78
N SER A 472 16.87 -23.26 16.98
CA SER A 472 17.70 -24.44 16.81
C SER A 472 18.78 -24.26 15.73
N PRO A 473 19.98 -24.85 15.88
CA PRO A 473 20.99 -24.85 14.81
C PRO A 473 20.47 -25.42 13.49
N ARG A 474 19.67 -26.50 13.55
CA ARG A 474 19.09 -27.12 12.36
C ARG A 474 18.07 -26.22 11.65
N GLY A 475 17.21 -25.53 12.39
CA GLY A 475 16.26 -24.58 11.80
C GLY A 475 16.97 -23.41 11.11
N ARG A 476 18.07 -22.92 11.68
CA ARG A 476 18.91 -21.87 11.06
C ARG A 476 19.66 -22.37 9.82
N GLU A 477 20.06 -23.63 9.80
CA GLU A 477 20.67 -24.26 8.62
C GLU A 477 19.63 -24.37 7.49
N LEU A 478 18.45 -24.94 7.78
CA LEU A 478 17.35 -25.06 6.82
C LEU A 478 16.90 -23.69 6.28
N LEU A 479 16.87 -22.66 7.12
CA LEU A 479 16.56 -21.31 6.67
C LEU A 479 17.58 -20.82 5.62
N ARG A 480 18.88 -21.07 5.82
CA ARG A 480 19.92 -20.71 4.83
C ARG A 480 19.78 -21.52 3.53
N GLU A 481 19.43 -22.80 3.62
CA GLU A 481 19.14 -23.64 2.45
C GLU A 481 17.95 -23.08 1.65
N LEU A 482 16.88 -22.64 2.33
CA LEU A 482 15.73 -22.00 1.68
C LEU A 482 16.12 -20.68 1.01
N ILE A 483 16.88 -19.81 1.70
CA ILE A 483 17.39 -18.55 1.14
C ILE A 483 18.21 -18.79 -0.12
N ALA A 484 19.08 -19.80 -0.13
CA ALA A 484 19.93 -20.11 -1.29
C ALA A 484 19.12 -20.40 -2.57
N THR A 485 17.88 -20.86 -2.42
CA THR A 485 17.01 -21.23 -3.55
C THR A 485 15.87 -20.25 -3.83
N SER A 486 15.71 -19.21 -3.01
CA SER A 486 14.58 -18.27 -3.11
C SER A 486 15.01 -16.95 -3.74
N ASP A 487 14.25 -16.48 -4.73
CA ASP A 487 14.49 -15.21 -5.43
C ASP A 487 14.17 -13.99 -4.58
N VAL A 488 13.14 -14.12 -3.73
CA VAL A 488 12.65 -13.05 -2.87
C VAL A 488 12.55 -13.57 -1.44
N LEU A 489 13.00 -12.77 -0.47
CA LEU A 489 12.77 -12.96 0.96
C LEU A 489 11.94 -11.79 1.48
N VAL A 490 10.79 -12.06 2.10
CA VAL A 490 9.91 -11.03 2.66
C VAL A 490 9.71 -11.25 4.16
N GLU A 491 9.84 -10.20 4.95
CA GLU A 491 9.62 -10.21 6.40
C GLU A 491 9.00 -8.89 6.89
N ASN A 492 8.22 -8.94 7.98
CA ASN A 492 7.56 -7.77 8.57
C ASN A 492 7.67 -7.73 10.11
N PHE A 493 8.75 -8.26 10.67
CA PHE A 493 8.96 -8.21 12.11
C PHE A 493 9.45 -6.83 12.57
N THR A 494 9.38 -6.57 13.88
CA THR A 494 10.14 -5.45 14.46
C THR A 494 11.63 -5.61 14.15
N PRO A 495 12.39 -4.52 13.89
CA PRO A 495 13.74 -4.61 13.33
C PRO A 495 14.69 -5.58 14.03
N ARG A 496 14.60 -5.67 15.37
CA ARG A 496 15.44 -6.53 16.23
C ARG A 496 15.36 -8.04 15.94
N VAL A 497 14.26 -8.55 15.41
CA VAL A 497 14.05 -10.00 15.30
C VAL A 497 15.04 -10.65 14.33
N LEU A 498 15.18 -10.08 13.13
CA LEU A 498 16.16 -10.57 12.14
C LEU A 498 17.60 -10.33 12.60
N ASP A 499 17.87 -9.19 13.24
CA ASP A 499 19.19 -8.85 13.77
C ASP A 499 19.65 -9.91 14.80
N GLN A 500 18.74 -10.38 15.68
CA GLN A 500 19.02 -11.40 16.71
C GLN A 500 19.35 -12.78 16.14
N ILE A 501 18.81 -13.13 14.98
CA ILE A 501 19.13 -14.40 14.29
C ILE A 501 20.29 -14.24 13.29
N GLY A 502 20.84 -13.03 13.15
CA GLY A 502 21.95 -12.72 12.26
C GLY A 502 21.57 -12.83 10.79
N LEU A 503 20.36 -12.41 10.42
CA LEU A 503 19.88 -12.40 9.03
C LEU A 503 19.61 -10.97 8.57
N ASP A 504 20.66 -10.25 8.20
CA ASP A 504 20.55 -8.97 7.51
C ASP A 504 20.71 -9.15 5.98
N PHE A 505 20.58 -8.05 5.24
CA PHE A 505 20.71 -8.09 3.78
C PHE A 505 22.10 -8.55 3.32
N PRO A 506 23.23 -8.03 3.84
CA PRO A 506 24.55 -8.58 3.52
C PRO A 506 24.67 -10.09 3.74
N THR A 507 24.10 -10.63 4.83
CA THR A 507 24.09 -12.07 5.10
C THR A 507 23.27 -12.82 4.06
N ALA A 508 22.05 -12.37 3.76
CA ALA A 508 21.20 -12.97 2.73
C ALA A 508 21.88 -12.93 1.34
N GLN A 509 22.50 -11.80 0.99
CA GLN A 509 23.24 -11.61 -0.25
C GLN A 509 24.50 -12.49 -0.33
N SER A 510 25.18 -12.76 0.79
CA SER A 510 26.31 -13.70 0.82
C SER A 510 25.91 -15.14 0.48
N ILE A 511 24.65 -15.50 0.73
CA ILE A 511 24.08 -16.82 0.43
C ILE A 511 23.56 -16.85 -1.02
N ARG A 512 22.83 -15.81 -1.42
CA ARG A 512 22.29 -15.63 -2.77
C ARG A 512 22.58 -14.20 -3.27
N PRO A 513 23.63 -14.00 -4.09
CA PRO A 513 24.10 -12.66 -4.49
C PRO A 513 23.06 -11.77 -5.17
N ASP A 514 22.07 -12.37 -5.84
CA ASP A 514 21.03 -11.69 -6.59
C ASP A 514 19.67 -11.69 -5.86
N ILE A 515 19.61 -11.96 -4.56
CA ILE A 515 18.35 -11.98 -3.80
C ILE A 515 17.70 -10.61 -3.71
N VAL A 516 16.36 -10.58 -3.80
CA VAL A 516 15.55 -9.44 -3.37
C VAL A 516 15.11 -9.65 -1.93
N MET A 517 15.54 -8.80 -1.01
CA MET A 517 15.13 -8.87 0.39
C MET A 517 14.24 -7.68 0.72
N VAL A 518 13.06 -7.95 1.28
CA VAL A 518 12.07 -6.95 1.67
C VAL A 518 11.88 -7.00 3.17
N ARG A 519 12.04 -5.85 3.81
CA ARG A 519 11.75 -5.66 5.23
C ARG A 519 10.63 -4.64 5.38
N MET A 520 9.59 -4.98 6.16
CA MET A 520 8.38 -4.17 6.33
C MET A 520 8.12 -3.77 7.79
N PRO A 521 9.05 -3.09 8.49
CA PRO A 521 8.81 -2.61 9.85
C PRO A 521 7.74 -1.50 9.87
N GLY A 522 7.10 -1.27 11.02
CA GLY A 522 6.09 -0.21 11.16
C GLY A 522 6.61 1.19 10.81
N PHE A 523 7.68 1.62 11.48
CA PHE A 523 8.24 2.97 11.35
C PHE A 523 9.57 3.05 10.58
N GLY A 524 10.06 1.92 10.06
CA GLY A 524 11.35 1.85 9.37
C GLY A 524 12.47 1.20 10.20
N LEU A 525 13.64 1.07 9.57
CA LEU A 525 14.83 0.43 10.15
C LEU A 525 15.77 1.40 10.86
N GLU A 526 15.45 2.68 10.80
CA GLU A 526 16.23 3.80 11.33
C GLU A 526 15.29 4.85 11.95
N GLY A 527 15.86 5.75 12.76
CA GLY A 527 15.13 6.80 13.45
C GLY A 527 14.69 6.43 14.89
N PRO A 528 14.23 7.43 15.67
CA PRO A 528 13.86 7.26 17.08
C PRO A 528 12.74 6.24 17.32
N TRP A 529 11.83 6.03 16.36
CA TRP A 529 10.69 5.10 16.50
C TRP A 529 10.98 3.72 15.87
N ARG A 530 12.20 3.45 15.42
CA ARG A 530 12.63 2.17 14.84
C ARG A 530 12.15 0.96 15.62
N ASP A 531 12.28 1.01 16.94
CA ASP A 531 12.02 -0.12 17.83
C ASP A 531 10.60 -0.14 18.42
N ASN A 532 9.76 0.83 18.05
CA ASN A 532 8.36 0.89 18.45
C ASN A 532 7.57 -0.21 17.73
N PRO A 533 6.79 -1.03 18.46
CA PRO A 533 5.86 -1.95 17.83
C PRO A 533 4.72 -1.15 17.16
N ALA A 534 4.18 -1.68 16.07
CA ALA A 534 3.11 -1.03 15.33
C ALA A 534 2.10 -2.05 14.81
N PHE A 535 0.84 -1.62 14.79
CA PHE A 535 -0.26 -2.23 14.04
C PHE A 535 -0.88 -1.17 13.15
N ALA A 536 -1.78 -1.57 12.24
CA ALA A 536 -2.39 -0.67 11.25
C ALA A 536 -2.93 0.63 11.84
N TYR A 537 -3.71 0.59 12.93
CA TYR A 537 -4.31 1.77 13.53
C TYR A 537 -3.29 2.80 14.06
N VAL A 538 -2.17 2.35 14.64
CA VAL A 538 -1.07 3.24 15.06
C VAL A 538 -0.42 3.91 13.85
N ILE A 539 -0.28 3.18 12.75
CA ILE A 539 0.26 3.73 11.50
C ILE A 539 -0.71 4.76 10.90
N GLU A 540 -2.02 4.49 10.94
CA GLU A 540 -3.07 5.40 10.48
C GLU A 540 -3.11 6.70 11.29
N SER A 541 -2.88 6.61 12.60
CA SER A 541 -2.74 7.76 13.49
C SER A 541 -1.45 8.54 13.20
N ALA A 542 -0.32 7.84 13.04
CA ALA A 542 0.97 8.46 12.75
C ALA A 542 1.04 9.14 11.37
N SER A 543 0.25 8.69 10.39
CA SER A 543 0.19 9.32 9.06
C SER A 543 -0.92 10.37 8.93
N GLY A 544 -1.86 10.41 9.88
CA GLY A 544 -2.95 11.38 9.92
C GLY A 544 -4.22 10.93 9.19
N VAL A 545 -4.30 9.66 8.78
CA VAL A 545 -5.54 9.07 8.24
C VAL A 545 -6.63 9.02 9.32
N SER A 546 -6.27 8.69 10.57
CA SER A 546 -7.21 8.73 11.69
C SER A 546 -7.77 10.14 11.89
N TRP A 547 -6.95 11.19 11.82
CA TRP A 547 -7.38 12.60 11.94
C TRP A 547 -8.48 13.01 10.94
N LEU A 548 -8.48 12.41 9.74
CA LEU A 548 -9.46 12.69 8.69
C LEU A 548 -10.76 11.88 8.85
N THR A 549 -10.84 11.01 9.85
CA THR A 549 -11.90 10.00 10.01
C THR A 549 -12.60 10.18 11.35
N GLY A 550 -13.91 10.36 11.35
CA GLY A 550 -14.69 10.47 12.59
C GLY A 550 -15.73 11.59 12.57
N TYR A 551 -16.14 12.01 13.76
CA TYR A 551 -17.10 13.09 13.98
C TYR A 551 -16.41 14.33 14.54
N PRO A 552 -16.85 15.55 14.16
CA PRO A 552 -16.25 16.79 14.66
C PRO A 552 -16.36 17.01 16.18
N ASP A 553 -17.28 16.32 16.86
CA ASP A 553 -17.57 16.49 18.29
C ASP A 553 -16.80 15.53 19.21
N ARG A 554 -15.89 14.70 18.66
CA ARG A 554 -15.14 13.67 19.41
C ARG A 554 -13.70 13.54 18.92
N THR A 555 -12.92 12.72 19.60
CA THR A 555 -11.63 12.28 19.08
C THR A 555 -11.81 11.55 17.74
N PRO A 556 -10.82 11.62 16.83
CA PRO A 556 -10.87 10.90 15.57
C PRO A 556 -10.99 9.38 15.77
N TYR A 557 -11.48 8.68 14.76
CA TYR A 557 -11.62 7.22 14.77
C TYR A 557 -10.53 6.54 13.96
N ASP A 558 -10.02 5.44 14.51
CA ASP A 558 -9.11 4.57 13.78
C ASP A 558 -9.85 3.85 12.64
N PRO A 559 -9.32 3.93 11.41
CA PRO A 559 -9.79 3.09 10.32
C PRO A 559 -9.67 1.58 10.62
N TYR A 560 -8.68 1.20 11.44
CA TYR A 560 -8.36 -0.13 11.97
C TYR A 560 -7.61 -1.07 11.01
N SER A 561 -7.80 -0.94 9.69
CA SER A 561 -7.39 -1.98 8.73
C SER A 561 -6.43 -1.54 7.64
N ILE A 562 -6.39 -0.27 7.30
CA ILE A 562 -5.89 0.21 6.01
C ILE A 562 -4.37 0.18 5.96
N GLY A 563 -3.72 0.47 7.09
CA GLY A 563 -2.27 0.48 7.18
C GLY A 563 -1.62 -0.82 6.68
N ASP A 564 -2.26 -1.97 6.93
CA ASP A 564 -1.74 -3.28 6.56
C ASP A 564 -1.77 -3.55 5.04
N PRO A 565 -2.92 -3.64 4.34
CA PRO A 565 -2.96 -3.87 2.91
C PRO A 565 -2.33 -2.72 2.12
N ASN A 566 -2.36 -1.49 2.64
CA ASN A 566 -1.63 -0.37 2.07
C ASN A 566 -0.12 -0.67 2.02
N ALA A 567 0.49 -1.04 3.15
CA ALA A 567 1.90 -1.41 3.20
C ALA A 567 2.20 -2.65 2.31
N GLY A 568 1.31 -3.65 2.33
CA GLY A 568 1.45 -4.87 1.53
C GLY A 568 1.52 -4.61 0.03
N VAL A 569 0.61 -3.81 -0.50
CA VAL A 569 0.54 -3.55 -1.95
C VAL A 569 1.65 -2.60 -2.42
N HIS A 570 2.09 -1.66 -1.58
CA HIS A 570 3.28 -0.85 -1.87
C HIS A 570 4.57 -1.67 -1.86
N ALA A 571 4.72 -2.60 -0.91
CA ALA A 571 5.84 -3.55 -0.89
C ALA A 571 5.83 -4.45 -2.13
N LEU A 572 4.66 -4.90 -2.59
CA LEU A 572 4.52 -5.65 -3.83
C LEU A 572 5.00 -4.84 -5.05
N ASN A 573 4.61 -3.56 -5.14
CA ASN A 573 5.10 -2.69 -6.20
C ASN A 573 6.64 -2.57 -6.17
N ALA A 574 7.21 -2.37 -4.98
CA ALA A 574 8.66 -2.32 -4.78
C ALA A 574 9.37 -3.62 -5.18
N ILE A 575 8.78 -4.79 -4.89
CA ILE A 575 9.30 -6.10 -5.30
C ILE A 575 9.35 -6.21 -6.82
N LEU A 576 8.32 -5.79 -7.54
CA LEU A 576 8.29 -5.86 -9.00
C LEU A 576 9.35 -4.94 -9.63
N LEU A 577 9.58 -3.76 -9.05
CA LEU A 577 10.69 -2.87 -9.43
C LEU A 577 12.06 -3.49 -9.10
N ALA A 578 12.21 -4.09 -7.92
CA ALA A 578 13.44 -4.75 -7.49
C ALA A 578 13.81 -5.93 -8.40
N LEU A 579 12.82 -6.75 -8.75
CA LEU A 579 12.99 -7.86 -9.69
C LEU A 579 13.37 -7.33 -11.08
N GLU A 580 12.79 -6.21 -11.54
CA GLU A 580 13.15 -5.62 -12.82
C GLU A 580 14.60 -5.10 -12.82
N HIS A 581 15.02 -4.47 -11.74
CA HIS A 581 16.43 -4.10 -11.56
C HIS A 581 17.34 -5.33 -11.62
N ARG A 582 17.06 -6.36 -10.80
CA ARG A 582 17.81 -7.62 -10.80
C ARG A 582 17.88 -8.25 -12.19
N ARG A 583 16.79 -8.24 -12.95
CA ARG A 583 16.77 -8.79 -14.31
C ARG A 583 17.69 -8.03 -15.27
N ARG A 584 17.78 -6.71 -15.13
CA ARG A 584 18.62 -5.85 -15.98
C ARG A 584 20.09 -5.88 -15.60
N THR A 585 20.39 -5.97 -14.31
CA THR A 585 21.75 -5.79 -13.77
C THR A 585 22.38 -7.09 -13.27
N GLY A 586 21.58 -8.08 -12.91
CA GLY A 586 21.99 -9.28 -12.18
C GLY A 586 22.20 -9.05 -10.68
N GLU A 587 21.95 -7.84 -10.16
CA GLU A 587 22.25 -7.47 -8.79
C GLU A 587 21.03 -7.65 -7.87
N GLY A 588 21.27 -8.18 -6.66
CA GLY A 588 20.25 -8.28 -5.62
C GLY A 588 19.86 -6.91 -5.06
N VAL A 589 18.65 -6.81 -4.51
CA VAL A 589 18.08 -5.54 -4.04
C VAL A 589 17.55 -5.68 -2.63
N PHE A 590 17.91 -4.74 -1.79
CA PHE A 590 17.26 -4.52 -0.51
C PHE A 590 16.14 -3.51 -0.65
N VAL A 591 14.96 -3.86 -0.15
CA VAL A 591 13.78 -3.02 -0.08
C VAL A 591 13.41 -2.82 1.39
N GLU A 592 13.36 -1.57 1.82
CA GLU A 592 12.72 -1.17 3.08
C GLU A 592 11.36 -0.56 2.75
N ALA A 593 10.29 -1.28 3.06
CA ALA A 593 8.91 -0.85 2.84
C ALA A 593 8.25 -0.61 4.20
N ALA A 594 8.66 0.48 4.85
CA ALA A 594 8.10 0.86 6.15
C ALA A 594 6.60 1.16 6.01
N MET A 595 5.77 0.63 6.91
CA MET A 595 4.32 0.81 6.81
C MET A 595 3.93 2.29 6.82
N VAL A 596 4.60 3.09 7.64
CA VAL A 596 4.32 4.53 7.75
C VAL A 596 4.69 5.30 6.48
N ASP A 597 5.77 4.94 5.78
CA ASP A 597 6.17 5.65 4.56
C ASP A 597 5.14 5.46 3.44
N ALA A 598 4.47 4.29 3.39
CA ALA A 598 3.38 4.06 2.45
C ALA A 598 2.07 4.75 2.86
N ALA A 599 1.89 5.08 4.15
CA ALA A 599 0.67 5.67 4.68
C ALA A 599 0.64 7.20 4.63
N LEU A 600 1.81 7.84 4.53
CA LEU A 600 2.00 9.28 4.27
C LEU A 600 1.75 9.61 2.79
#